data_AF-A0A6P1MES3-F1
#
_entry.id   AF-A0A6P1MES3-F1
#
_cell.length_a   1.000
_cell.length_b   1.000
_cell.length_c   1.000
_cell.angle_alpha   90.00
_cell.angle_beta   90.00
_cell.angle_gamma   90.00
#
_symmetry.space_group_name_H-M   'P 1'
#
loop_
_entity.id
_entity.type
_entity.pdbx_description
1 polymer ?
#
loop_
_entity_poly.entity_id
_entity_poly.type
_entity_poly.pdbx_seq_one_letter_code
_entity_poly.pdbx_strand_id
1 'polypeptide(L)' 'MSKINPYWVESEWKSLLYQFSEKTIDESTTFQNKEFKENVDVFDRILNLTSLIGDYYSQGLLNYLNFSR' A
#
# COMPACT_ATOMS: atom_id res chain seq x y z
N MET A 1 4.62 -13.44 3.63
CA MET A 1 3.85 -12.78 4.71
C MET A 1 3.00 -13.78 5.48
N SER A 2 2.13 -14.56 4.82
CA SER A 2 1.23 -15.55 5.44
C SER A 2 1.88 -16.59 6.35
N LYS A 3 3.11 -17.04 6.04
CA LYS A 3 3.88 -17.99 6.86
C LYS A 3 4.31 -17.42 8.23
N ILE A 4 4.37 -16.09 8.36
CA ILE A 4 4.76 -15.39 9.59
C ILE A 4 3.51 -14.96 10.35
N ASN A 5 2.54 -14.41 9.63
CA ASN A 5 1.27 -13.97 10.19
C ASN A 5 0.12 -14.51 9.32
N PRO A 6 -0.71 -15.46 9.82
CA PRO A 6 -1.79 -16.06 9.04
C PRO A 6 -2.90 -15.05 8.67
N TYR A 7 -2.97 -13.91 9.36
CA TYR A 7 -3.93 -12.84 9.05
C TYR A 7 -3.49 -11.95 7.88
N TRP A 8 -2.27 -12.15 7.37
CA TRP A 8 -1.77 -11.48 6.18
C TRP A 8 -1.88 -12.40 4.96
N VAL A 9 -2.97 -12.24 4.22
CA VAL A 9 -3.21 -12.90 2.92
C VAL A 9 -2.19 -12.42 1.89
N GLU A 10 -1.52 -13.37 1.23
CA GLU A 10 -0.45 -13.07 0.28
C GLU A 10 -0.93 -12.35 -0.98
N SER A 11 -2.11 -12.71 -1.50
CA SER A 11 -2.70 -12.04 -2.68
C SER A 11 -3.01 -10.58 -2.41
N GLU A 12 -3.55 -10.27 -1.23
CA GLU A 12 -3.83 -8.88 -0.81
C GLU A 12 -2.53 -8.07 -0.73
N TRP A 13 -1.48 -8.62 -0.09
CA TRP A 13 -0.18 -7.96 -0.06
C TRP A 13 0.39 -7.70 -1.45
N LYS A 14 0.32 -8.68 -2.35
CA LYS A 14 0.77 -8.50 -3.74
C LYS A 14 -0.03 -7.41 -4.45
N SER A 15 -1.35 -7.42 -4.30
CA SER A 15 -2.23 -6.40 -4.88
C SER A 15 -1.88 -4.99 -4.41
N LEU A 16 -1.74 -4.81 -3.09
CA LEU A 16 -1.40 -3.51 -2.49
C LEU A 16 -0.02 -3.01 -2.95
N LEU A 17 0.98 -3.89 -2.98
CA LEU A 17 2.35 -3.53 -3.38
C LEU A 17 2.46 -3.23 -4.88
N TYR A 18 1.70 -3.94 -5.73
CA TYR A 18 1.64 -3.64 -7.15
C TYR A 18 0.96 -2.30 -7.41
N GLN A 19 -0.17 -2.03 -6.76
CA GLN A 19 -0.83 -0.73 -6.86
C GLN A 19 0.08 0.41 -6.38
N PHE A 20 0.86 0.20 -5.32
CA PHE A 20 1.81 1.19 -4.85
C PHE A 20 2.90 1.47 -5.89
N SER A 21 3.48 0.39 -6.45
CA SER A 21 4.53 0.48 -7.47
C SER A 21 4.03 1.17 -8.76
N GLU A 22 2.81 0.83 -9.20
CA GLU A 22 2.16 1.46 -10.36
C GLU A 22 1.98 2.97 -10.14
N LYS A 23 1.47 3.38 -8.97
CA LYS A 23 1.31 4.80 -8.66
C LYS A 23 2.64 5.55 -8.56
N THR A 24 3.69 4.92 -8.03
CA THR A 24 5.04 5.53 -8.02
C THR A 24 5.58 5.73 -9.44
N ILE A 25 5.27 4.81 -10.36
CA ILE A 25 5.61 4.98 -11.78
C ILE A 25 4.80 6.15 -12.37
N ASP A 26 3.49 6.22 -12.14
CA ASP A 26 2.64 7.32 -12.59
C ASP A 26 3.12 8.68 -12.06
N GLU A 27 3.52 8.75 -10.79
CA GLU A 27 4.07 9.96 -10.18
C GLU A 27 5.38 10.36 -10.87
N SER A 28 6.27 9.40 -11.12
CA SER A 28 7.52 9.66 -11.84
C SER A 28 7.28 10.16 -13.26
N THR A 29 6.30 9.59 -13.96
CA THR A 29 5.92 9.99 -15.33
C THR A 29 5.32 11.40 -15.36
N THR A 30 4.38 11.71 -14.47
CA THR A 30 3.80 13.06 -14.37
C THR A 30 4.86 14.11 -14.04
N PHE A 31 5.79 13.79 -13.14
CA PHE A 31 6.93 14.66 -12.82
C PHE A 31 7.83 14.90 -14.05
N GLN A 32 8.19 13.83 -14.78
CA GLN A 32 9.00 13.90 -15.99
C GLN A 32 8.36 14.76 -17.08
N ASN A 33 7.03 14.66 -17.23
CA ASN A 33 6.24 15.43 -18.19
C ASN A 33 5.98 16.88 -17.75
N LYS A 34 6.37 17.26 -16.52
CA LYS A 34 6.08 18.56 -15.89
C LYS A 34 4.58 18.80 -15.67
N GLU A 35 3.81 17.73 -15.55
CA GLU A 35 2.38 17.71 -15.23
C GLU A 35 2.22 17.80 -13.70
N PHE A 36 2.61 18.95 -13.12
CA PHE A 36 2.75 19.07 -11.67
C PHE A 36 1.43 18.97 -10.89
N LYS A 37 0.31 19.37 -11.50
CA LYS A 37 -0.99 19.26 -10.84
C LYS A 37 -1.38 17.79 -10.73
N GLU A 38 -1.27 17.06 -11.82
CA GLU A 38 -1.52 15.62 -11.89
C GLU A 38 -0.54 14.85 -10.99
N ASN A 39 0.72 15.30 -10.91
CA ASN A 39 1.70 14.74 -9.99
C ASN A 39 1.25 14.82 -8.52
N VAL A 40 0.75 15.97 -8.07
CA VAL A 40 0.19 16.13 -6.71
C VAL A 40 -1.03 15.23 -6.52
N ASP A 41 -1.93 15.15 -7.51
CA ASP A 41 -3.10 14.27 -7.44
C ASP A 41 -2.71 12.79 -7.33
N VAL A 42 -1.64 12.36 -8.03
CA VAL A 42 -1.10 11.00 -7.90
C VAL A 42 -0.47 10.78 -6.53
N PHE A 43 0.28 11.76 -6.02
CA PHE A 43 0.88 11.68 -4.68
C PHE A 43 -0.20 11.53 -3.59
N ASP A 44 -1.30 12.28 -3.67
CA ASP A 44 -2.44 12.12 -2.76
C ASP A 44 -3.06 10.71 -2.81
N ARG A 45 -3.09 10.09 -4.00
CA ARG A 45 -3.54 8.69 -4.14
C ARG A 45 -2.54 7.70 -3.55
N ILE A 46 -1.24 7.98 -3.62
CA ILE A 46 -0.21 7.18 -2.94
C ILE A 46 -0.40 7.28 -1.43
N LEU A 47 -0.59 8.50 -0.89
CA LEU A 47 -0.84 8.70 0.55
C LEU A 47 -2.05 7.89 1.03
N ASN A 48 -3.18 8.00 0.33
CA ASN A 48 -4.39 7.23 0.66
C ASN A 48 -4.14 5.71 0.60
N LEU A 49 -3.41 5.22 -0.40
CA LEU A 49 -3.04 3.81 -0.50
C LEU A 49 -2.14 3.37 0.67
N THR A 50 -1.18 4.20 1.07
CA THR A 50 -0.31 3.89 2.22
C THR A 50 -1.07 3.83 3.54
N SER A 51 -2.11 4.65 3.73
CA SER A 51 -3.02 4.53 4.87
C SER A 51 -3.75 3.18 4.86
N LEU A 52 -4.29 2.75 3.72
CA LEU A 52 -4.94 1.44 3.59
C LEU A 52 -3.97 0.27 3.88
N ILE A 53 -2.73 0.37 3.39
CA ILE A 53 -1.67 -0.61 3.69
C ILE A 53 -1.38 -0.64 5.19
N GLY A 54 -1.27 0.54 5.81
CA GLY A 54 -1.05 0.68 7.25
C GLY A 54 -2.15 0.05 8.09
N ASP A 55 -3.41 0.26 7.71
CA ASP A 55 -4.58 -0.33 8.37
C ASP A 55 -4.56 -1.86 8.24
N TYR A 56 -4.34 -2.38 7.03
CA TYR A 56 -4.26 -3.82 6.80
C TYR A 56 -3.10 -4.49 7.57
N TYR A 57 -1.94 -3.84 7.57
CA TYR A 57 -0.78 -4.28 8.33
C TYR A 57 -1.10 -4.34 9.83
N SER A 58 -1.61 -3.24 10.38
CA SER A 58 -1.91 -3.09 11.80
C SER A 58 -2.99 -4.04 12.27
N GLN A 59 -4.06 -4.21 11.49
CA GLN A 59 -5.12 -5.18 11.78
C GLN A 59 -4.58 -6.61 11.84
N GLY A 60 -3.75 -7.01 10.87
CA GLY A 60 -3.13 -8.33 10.89
C GLY A 60 -2.21 -8.52 12.10
N LEU A 61 -1.47 -7.49 12.51
CA LEU A 61 -0.63 -7.54 13.70
C LEU A 61 -1.46 -7.67 14.98
N LEU A 62 -2.52 -6.87 15.14
CA LEU A 62 -3.41 -6.93 16.30
C LEU A 62 -4.10 -8.29 16.40
N ASN A 63 -4.57 -8.83 15.28
CA ASN A 63 -5.15 -10.17 15.23
C ASN A 63 -4.14 -11.23 15.67
N TYR A 64 -2.92 -11.16 15.13
CA TYR A 64 -1.86 -12.08 15.52
C TYR A 64 -1.61 -12.05 17.02
N LEU A 65 -1.41 -10.86 17.61
CA LEU A 65 -1.12 -10.72 19.04
C LEU A 65 -2.29 -11.13 19.96
N ASN A 66 -3.53 -10.89 19.54
CA ASN A 66 -4.72 -11.20 20.35
C ASN A 66 -5.08 -12.69 20.30
N PHE A 67 -4.84 -13.38 19.18
CA PHE A 67 -5.19 -14.79 19.00
C PHE A 67 -3.98 -15.74 19.10
N SER A 68 -2.75 -15.23 19.27
CA SER A 68 -1.55 -16.04 19.57
C SER A 68 -1.33 -16.27 21.07
N ARG A 69 -2.36 -16.05 21.90
CA ARG A 69 -2.38 -16.39 23.34
C ARG A 69 -3.23 -17.64 23.53
#